data_AF-A0A5J5CSA6-F1
#
_entry.id   AF-A0A5J5CSA6-F1
#
_cell.length_a   1.000
_cell.length_b   1.000
_cell.length_c   1.000
_cell.angle_alpha   90.00
_cell.angle_beta   90.00
_cell.angle_gamma   90.00
#
_symmetry.space_group_name_H-M   'P 1'
#
loop_
_entity.id
_entity.type
_entity.pdbx_description
1 polymer ?
#
loop_
_entity_poly.entity_id
_entity_poly.type
_entity_poly.pdbx_seq_one_letter_code
_entity_poly.pdbx_strand_id
1 'polypeptide(L)'
;MIKHTLHAARRAFSPGLRRFSETSGGDISEDVFEREGPPRLTKQASLYVHWPYCLRRCSYCNFNKYIPKENNDPIMTDITSVFFGGGTPSLAHPSTIAAVLESVSRRAYLSDKAEVTLEVNPTPVGKSKLEDYCRAGVNRFSIGVQSLQDGDLEILGRDHSSHQALQTVEEARRLCPGRVSVDVMFGRPKQSAESWENELSELLRVCDYHVSLYQLTLERGTQLFKQVLGGEVTMPAEDVTAEMYQCARRTLHQHGFLQYEVSNFARHKAVSHHNTSYWKGRQYIGVGPGAHGRFIPFGDGGVVREARTQTLEPDVWLREVQERGHGTRRRIQLSHLELLEEVLVMGMRMSEGINHKHWEWFSPQLGLHEVFGTSSNVQELLQSGQLILDDRPALLLGWTGLAGQHAASSTGDTGKTNQSEATKGPHNEDLQPKMTVMHQPQVAGEARAASQGIDGGAGRAESPVPSPASLAETHRLIGEDGYDLVPRRTRLARHSAQSG
;
A
#
# COMPACT_ATOMS: atom_id res chain seq x y z
N MET A 1 -9.60 -15.65 -12.01
CA MET A 1 -9.75 -15.93 -10.57
C MET A 1 -10.59 -14.87 -9.87
N ILE A 2 -10.04 -13.88 -9.14
CA ILE A 2 -10.78 -12.90 -8.28
C ILE A 2 -12.13 -12.44 -8.85
N LYS A 3 -12.19 -11.92 -10.09
CA LYS A 3 -13.44 -11.46 -10.73
C LYS A 3 -14.59 -12.49 -10.72
N HIS A 4 -14.30 -13.79 -10.72
CA HIS A 4 -15.29 -14.86 -10.67
C HIS A 4 -15.77 -15.14 -9.23
N THR A 5 -14.87 -15.06 -8.24
CA THR A 5 -15.19 -15.09 -6.81
C THR A 5 -16.07 -13.88 -6.44
N LEU A 6 -15.75 -12.70 -6.99
CA LEU A 6 -16.59 -11.50 -6.87
C LEU A 6 -17.96 -11.69 -7.54
N HIS A 7 -18.03 -12.31 -8.73
CA HIS A 7 -19.32 -12.63 -9.36
C HIS A 7 -20.15 -13.66 -8.58
N ALA A 8 -19.51 -14.59 -7.86
CA ALA A 8 -20.17 -15.50 -6.92
C ALA A 8 -20.77 -14.74 -5.73
N ALA A 9 -19.97 -13.90 -5.07
CA ALA A 9 -20.43 -13.02 -3.99
C ALA A 9 -21.59 -12.12 -4.46
N ARG A 10 -21.46 -11.46 -5.61
CA ARG A 10 -22.53 -10.63 -6.21
C ARG A 10 -23.84 -11.38 -6.38
N ARG A 11 -23.83 -12.68 -6.71
CA ARG A 11 -25.05 -13.50 -6.78
C ARG A 11 -25.61 -13.86 -5.41
N ALA A 12 -24.77 -14.16 -4.43
CA ALA A 12 -25.19 -14.42 -3.05
C ALA A 12 -25.79 -13.19 -2.36
N PHE A 13 -25.27 -11.99 -2.64
CA PHE A 13 -25.73 -10.71 -2.10
C PHE A 13 -26.70 -9.96 -3.03
N SER A 14 -27.28 -10.62 -4.04
CA SER A 14 -28.31 -10.03 -4.91
C SER A 14 -29.72 -10.26 -4.34
N PRO A 15 -30.56 -9.21 -4.16
CA PRO A 15 -31.93 -9.36 -3.66
C PRO A 15 -32.89 -10.22 -4.52
N GLY A 16 -32.45 -10.66 -5.70
CA GLY A 16 -33.27 -11.38 -6.69
C GLY A 16 -33.26 -12.91 -6.58
N LEU A 17 -32.42 -13.52 -5.74
CA LEU A 17 -32.27 -14.99 -5.71
C LEU A 17 -33.39 -15.68 -4.90
N ARG A 18 -34.62 -15.66 -5.43
CA ARG A 18 -35.74 -16.42 -4.87
C ARG A 18 -35.39 -17.92 -4.82
N ARG A 19 -35.39 -18.51 -3.61
CA ARG A 19 -35.50 -19.96 -3.46
C ARG A 19 -36.85 -20.39 -4.03
N PHE A 20 -36.84 -21.07 -5.18
CA PHE A 20 -38.00 -21.84 -5.62
C PHE A 20 -38.08 -23.12 -4.78
N SER A 21 -38.91 -23.07 -3.73
CA SER A 21 -39.49 -24.25 -3.11
C SER A 21 -40.96 -24.33 -3.51
N GLU A 22 -41.36 -25.38 -4.21
CA GLU A 22 -42.75 -25.61 -4.59
C GLU A 22 -43.57 -26.04 -3.37
N THR A 23 -44.32 -25.11 -2.78
CA THR A 23 -45.48 -25.41 -1.92
C THR A 23 -46.54 -24.31 -2.08
N SER A 24 -47.80 -24.70 -1.94
CA SER A 24 -48.96 -23.95 -2.41
C SER A 24 -49.68 -23.13 -1.35
N GLY A 25 -49.92 -21.84 -1.64
CA GLY A 25 -51.04 -21.07 -1.08
C GLY A 25 -50.82 -20.40 0.28
N GLY A 26 -50.78 -19.07 0.29
CA GLY A 26 -50.73 -18.21 1.48
C GLY A 26 -50.53 -16.75 1.08
N ASP A 27 -51.01 -15.82 1.89
CA ASP A 27 -50.90 -14.38 1.62
C ASP A 27 -49.45 -13.88 1.59
N ILE A 28 -49.22 -12.84 0.79
CA ILE A 28 -47.94 -12.13 0.75
C ILE A 28 -47.94 -11.07 1.86
N SER A 29 -47.27 -11.34 2.97
CA SER A 29 -46.81 -10.27 3.86
C SER A 29 -45.57 -9.60 3.28
N GLU A 30 -45.47 -8.28 3.39
CA GLU A 30 -44.25 -7.54 3.09
C GLU A 30 -43.26 -7.69 4.26
N ASP A 31 -42.67 -8.88 4.41
CA ASP A 31 -41.65 -9.16 5.43
C ASP A 31 -40.36 -8.39 5.11
N VAL A 32 -40.29 -7.18 5.65
CA VAL A 32 -39.20 -6.22 5.49
C VAL A 32 -37.87 -6.83 5.96
N PHE A 33 -36.90 -6.93 5.04
CA PHE A 33 -35.52 -7.39 5.32
C PHE A 33 -34.66 -6.35 6.09
N GLU A 34 -35.26 -5.58 7.01
CA GLU A 34 -34.56 -4.65 7.89
C GLU A 34 -33.87 -5.40 9.04
N ARG A 35 -32.71 -6.01 8.74
CA ARG A 35 -31.76 -6.45 9.79
C ARG A 35 -30.30 -6.55 9.33
N GLU A 36 -29.85 -5.65 8.46
CA GLU A 36 -28.41 -5.37 8.29
C GLU A 36 -27.83 -4.75 9.58
N GLY A 37 -27.45 -5.60 10.53
CA GLY A 37 -26.61 -5.20 11.66
C GLY A 37 -25.24 -4.74 11.15
N PRO A 38 -24.75 -3.54 11.52
CA PRO A 38 -23.54 -2.96 10.93
C PRO A 38 -22.31 -3.83 11.20
N PRO A 39 -21.34 -3.89 10.26
CA PRO A 39 -20.14 -4.70 10.39
C PRO A 39 -19.36 -4.29 11.64
N ARG A 40 -18.80 -5.28 12.36
CA ARG A 40 -18.12 -5.09 13.66
C ARG A 40 -16.69 -4.56 13.50
N LEU A 41 -16.55 -3.46 12.77
CA LEU A 41 -15.28 -2.80 12.51
C LEU A 41 -14.70 -2.22 13.80
N THR A 42 -13.43 -2.53 14.06
CA THR A 42 -12.71 -2.13 15.28
C THR A 42 -12.51 -0.62 15.36
N LYS A 43 -12.60 -0.02 16.56
CA LYS A 43 -12.17 1.37 16.83
C LYS A 43 -10.66 1.62 16.62
N GLN A 44 -9.90 0.56 16.32
CA GLN A 44 -8.51 0.62 15.90
C GLN A 44 -8.36 0.95 14.41
N ALA A 45 -7.40 1.82 14.10
CA ALA A 45 -6.98 2.14 12.74
C ALA A 45 -5.45 2.17 12.59
N SER A 46 -4.98 2.04 11.35
CA SER A 46 -3.59 2.30 10.95
C SER A 46 -3.49 3.64 10.19
N LEU A 47 -2.46 4.43 10.46
CA LEU A 47 -2.25 5.73 9.84
C LEU A 47 -1.13 5.67 8.80
N TYR A 48 -1.44 5.98 7.55
CA TYR A 48 -0.45 6.22 6.50
C TYR A 48 -0.22 7.72 6.34
N VAL A 49 1.03 8.13 6.45
CA VAL A 49 1.48 9.49 6.18
C VAL A 49 2.32 9.42 4.91
N HIS A 50 1.79 9.92 3.80
CA HIS A 50 2.55 9.96 2.55
C HIS A 50 3.66 11.00 2.68
N TRP A 51 4.90 10.57 2.98
CA TRP A 51 6.05 11.45 2.84
C TRP A 51 6.56 11.41 1.40
N PRO A 52 6.72 12.55 0.72
CA PRO A 52 6.66 12.51 -0.73
C PRO A 52 7.88 13.03 -1.52
N TYR A 53 8.90 13.56 -0.85
CA TYR A 53 10.09 14.07 -1.53
C TYR A 53 11.13 12.98 -1.70
N CYS A 54 11.65 12.83 -2.92
CA CYS A 54 12.90 12.13 -3.23
C CYS A 54 13.93 13.18 -3.72
N LEU A 55 15.23 12.91 -3.56
CA LEU A 55 16.31 13.72 -4.18
C LEU A 55 16.38 13.42 -5.68
N ARG A 56 16.37 12.13 -6.04
CA ARG A 56 16.37 11.63 -7.41
C ARG A 56 15.06 10.88 -7.69
N ARG A 57 14.50 11.04 -8.90
CA ARG A 57 13.42 10.17 -9.38
C ARG A 57 14.03 8.87 -9.88
N CYS A 58 13.73 7.77 -9.20
CA CYS A 58 14.11 6.42 -9.67
C CYS A 58 13.42 6.12 -11.01
N SER A 59 14.06 5.36 -11.89
CA SER A 59 13.63 5.19 -13.30
C SER A 59 12.26 4.53 -13.46
N TYR A 60 11.72 3.96 -12.36
CA TYR A 60 10.46 3.21 -12.24
C TYR A 60 9.39 3.84 -11.30
N CYS A 61 9.63 5.03 -10.69
CA CYS A 61 8.89 5.51 -9.50
C CYS A 61 7.91 6.70 -9.72
N ASN A 62 6.86 6.83 -8.88
CA ASN A 62 5.66 7.66 -9.11
C ASN A 62 4.87 8.17 -7.85
N PHE A 63 5.45 9.02 -6.97
CA PHE A 63 4.84 9.51 -5.69
C PHE A 63 4.97 11.06 -5.45
N ASN A 64 4.13 11.75 -4.63
CA ASN A 64 3.86 13.24 -4.74
C ASN A 64 3.44 14.08 -3.46
N LYS A 65 3.57 15.44 -3.44
CA LYS A 65 4.10 16.33 -2.33
C LYS A 65 3.12 17.36 -1.61
N TYR A 66 3.18 18.04 -0.44
CA TYR A 66 3.97 18.17 0.82
C TYR A 66 3.05 18.30 2.11
N ILE A 67 3.32 19.18 3.14
CA ILE A 67 2.59 19.28 4.45
C ILE A 67 2.41 20.75 5.02
N PRO A 68 1.24 21.14 5.62
CA PRO A 68 0.97 22.43 6.33
C PRO A 68 0.67 22.32 7.87
N LYS A 69 0.00 23.33 8.47
CA LYS A 69 -0.20 23.57 9.93
C LYS A 69 -1.57 23.11 10.52
N GLU A 70 -1.69 23.11 11.85
CA GLU A 70 -2.78 22.52 12.66
C GLU A 70 -4.06 23.34 12.88
N ASN A 71 -5.17 22.64 13.20
CA ASN A 71 -6.16 23.04 14.23
C ASN A 71 -6.72 21.78 14.94
N ASN A 72 -7.36 21.92 16.12
CA ASN A 72 -7.65 20.80 17.04
C ASN A 72 -9.14 20.44 17.17
N ASP A 73 -9.43 19.13 17.21
CA ASP A 73 -10.19 18.49 18.30
C ASP A 73 -9.94 16.95 18.30
N PRO A 74 -10.03 16.24 19.44
CA PRO A 74 -9.73 14.82 19.54
C PRO A 74 -10.94 13.91 19.31
N ILE A 75 -10.76 12.83 18.53
CA ILE A 75 -11.85 11.91 18.13
C ILE A 75 -11.39 10.45 18.33
N MET A 76 -12.22 9.67 19.03
CA MET A 76 -11.88 8.37 19.63
C MET A 76 -11.53 7.23 18.64
N THR A 77 -10.30 7.27 18.11
CA THR A 77 -9.68 6.18 17.33
C THR A 77 -8.40 5.72 18.02
N ASP A 78 -8.19 4.40 18.10
CA ASP A 78 -6.93 3.81 18.58
C ASP A 78 -5.97 3.65 17.40
N ILE A 79 -4.87 4.40 17.37
CA ILE A 79 -3.85 4.25 16.32
C ILE A 79 -2.87 3.16 16.72
N THR A 80 -2.92 2.03 16.01
CA THR A 80 -2.09 0.83 16.29
C THR A 80 -0.84 0.73 15.44
N SER A 81 -0.76 1.52 14.37
CA SER A 81 0.47 1.73 13.59
C SER A 81 0.47 3.07 12.87
N VAL A 82 1.66 3.61 12.65
CA VAL A 82 1.93 4.77 11.79
C VAL A 82 3.00 4.37 10.77
N PHE A 83 2.80 4.70 9.51
CA PHE A 83 3.76 4.41 8.45
C PHE A 83 4.02 5.66 7.62
N PHE A 84 5.26 6.09 7.61
CA PHE A 84 5.77 7.18 6.79
C PHE A 84 6.40 6.56 5.54
N GLY A 85 5.80 6.79 4.37
CA GLY A 85 6.24 6.18 3.11
C GLY A 85 5.83 6.94 1.86
N GLY A 86 6.28 6.47 0.69
CA GLY A 86 5.96 7.04 -0.63
C GLY A 86 7.22 7.46 -1.39
N GLY A 87 7.63 8.72 -1.24
CA GLY A 87 8.80 9.27 -1.90
C GLY A 87 10.12 8.84 -1.25
N THR A 88 10.61 9.62 -0.29
CA THR A 88 11.76 9.25 0.57
C THR A 88 11.63 9.89 1.95
N PRO A 89 10.93 9.23 2.89
CA PRO A 89 10.74 9.72 4.26
C PRO A 89 12.03 10.09 5.00
N SER A 90 13.13 9.39 4.74
CA SER A 90 14.47 9.72 5.30
C SER A 90 15.06 11.07 4.83
N LEU A 91 14.38 11.83 3.97
CA LEU A 91 14.72 13.23 3.69
C LEU A 91 14.11 14.21 4.70
N ALA A 92 13.05 13.84 5.40
CA ALA A 92 12.40 14.69 6.41
C ALA A 92 13.41 15.16 7.48
N HIS A 93 13.13 16.29 8.13
CA HIS A 93 13.80 16.57 9.39
C HIS A 93 13.19 15.67 10.48
N PRO A 94 13.97 15.08 11.40
CA PRO A 94 13.42 14.20 12.44
C PRO A 94 12.33 14.87 13.29
N SER A 95 12.43 16.18 13.55
CA SER A 95 11.36 16.93 14.24
C SER A 95 10.05 17.01 13.46
N THR A 96 10.05 16.86 12.13
CA THR A 96 8.82 16.77 11.34
C THR A 96 8.09 15.44 11.59
N ILE A 97 8.84 14.34 11.75
CA ILE A 97 8.29 13.04 12.13
C ILE A 97 7.71 13.11 13.55
N ALA A 98 8.47 13.68 14.49
CA ALA A 98 8.02 13.89 15.87
C ALA A 98 6.75 14.76 15.95
N ALA A 99 6.70 15.89 15.22
CA ALA A 99 5.56 16.79 15.22
C ALA A 99 4.29 16.14 14.63
N VAL A 100 4.42 15.26 13.63
CA VAL A 100 3.28 14.47 13.13
C VAL A 100 2.81 13.46 14.17
N LEU A 101 3.70 12.74 14.83
CA LEU A 101 3.34 11.78 15.89
C LEU A 101 2.71 12.47 17.12
N GLU A 102 3.18 13.67 17.48
CA GLU A 102 2.55 14.51 18.51
C GLU A 102 1.17 15.01 18.05
N SER A 103 1.03 15.47 16.81
CA SER A 103 -0.25 15.89 16.24
C SER A 103 -1.28 14.75 16.23
N VAL A 104 -0.82 13.50 16.08
CA VAL A 104 -1.64 12.29 16.18
C VAL A 104 -2.01 12.00 17.64
N SER A 105 -1.05 11.98 18.58
CA SER A 105 -1.32 11.66 19.99
C SER A 105 -2.20 12.71 20.70
N ARG A 106 -2.18 13.98 20.23
CA ARG A 106 -3.12 15.03 20.65
C ARG A 106 -4.58 14.80 20.19
N ARG A 107 -4.81 13.98 19.15
CA ARG A 107 -6.12 13.82 18.48
C ARG A 107 -6.71 12.40 18.55
N ALA A 108 -5.87 11.40 18.75
CA ALA A 108 -6.22 9.98 18.76
C ALA A 108 -5.32 9.23 19.76
N TYR A 109 -5.77 8.07 20.27
CA TYR A 109 -4.94 7.29 21.19
C TYR A 109 -3.87 6.53 20.40
N LEU A 110 -2.66 7.10 20.34
CA LEU A 110 -1.47 6.42 19.84
C LEU A 110 -0.88 5.55 20.96
N SER A 111 -0.87 4.23 20.77
CA SER A 111 -0.34 3.31 21.78
C SER A 111 1.18 3.32 21.85
N ASP A 112 1.76 3.23 23.06
CA ASP A 112 3.20 3.00 23.29
C ASP A 112 3.75 1.74 22.57
N LYS A 113 2.86 0.83 22.15
CA LYS A 113 3.18 -0.42 21.44
C LYS A 113 2.89 -0.34 19.93
N ALA A 114 2.52 0.84 19.41
CA ALA A 114 2.23 1.03 18.00
C ALA A 114 3.49 0.79 17.14
N GLU A 115 3.31 0.14 15.98
CA GLU A 115 4.37 0.03 14.97
C GLU A 115 4.54 1.39 14.28
N VAL A 116 5.71 2.03 14.42
CA VAL A 116 6.02 3.29 13.73
C VAL A 116 7.11 3.01 12.70
N THR A 117 6.71 2.87 11.44
CA THR A 117 7.62 2.57 10.32
C THR A 117 8.02 3.83 9.55
N LEU A 118 9.30 3.94 9.19
CA LEU A 118 9.83 4.92 8.25
C LEU A 118 10.49 4.19 7.07
N GLU A 119 10.14 4.55 5.82
CA GLU A 119 10.92 4.10 4.65
C GLU A 119 12.21 4.93 4.50
N VAL A 120 13.30 4.23 4.23
CA VAL A 120 14.65 4.79 4.17
C VAL A 120 15.27 4.47 2.82
N ASN A 121 15.60 5.51 2.07
CA ASN A 121 16.56 5.41 0.98
C ASN A 121 17.98 5.43 1.58
N PRO A 122 18.82 4.40 1.36
CA PRO A 122 20.07 4.22 2.10
C PRO A 122 21.25 5.05 1.54
N THR A 123 21.03 6.36 1.39
CA THR A 123 22.11 7.33 1.14
C THR A 123 22.79 7.72 2.46
N PRO A 124 24.00 8.32 2.44
CA PRO A 124 24.66 8.79 3.66
C PRO A 124 23.81 9.76 4.51
N VAL A 125 22.97 10.58 3.86
CA VAL A 125 22.02 11.51 4.52
C VAL A 125 20.81 10.79 5.12
N GLY A 126 20.39 9.66 4.53
CA GLY A 126 19.38 8.79 5.11
C GLY A 126 19.90 8.04 6.34
N LYS A 127 21.12 7.49 6.25
CA LYS A 127 21.80 6.78 7.35
C LYS A 127 22.08 7.67 8.56
N SER A 128 22.61 8.88 8.36
CA SER A 128 23.06 9.73 9.48
C SER A 128 21.94 10.18 10.43
N LYS A 129 20.69 10.15 9.99
CA LYS A 129 19.50 10.54 10.78
C LYS A 129 18.81 9.38 11.51
N LEU A 130 19.23 8.13 11.33
CA LEU A 130 18.48 6.96 11.83
C LEU A 130 18.25 7.04 13.36
N GLU A 131 19.26 7.41 14.14
CA GLU A 131 19.10 7.54 15.59
C GLU A 131 18.15 8.69 15.98
N ASP A 132 18.17 9.82 15.26
CA ASP A 132 17.23 10.92 15.49
C ASP A 132 15.80 10.56 15.11
N TYR A 133 15.59 9.71 14.10
CA TYR A 133 14.27 9.16 13.81
C TYR A 133 13.79 8.23 14.94
N CYS A 134 14.67 7.44 15.56
CA CYS A 134 14.33 6.67 16.76
C CYS A 134 13.95 7.58 17.93
N ARG A 135 14.72 8.66 18.17
CA ARG A 135 14.38 9.70 19.18
C ARG A 135 13.06 10.41 18.87
N ALA A 136 12.70 10.56 17.60
CA ALA A 136 11.42 11.11 17.13
C ALA A 136 10.23 10.13 17.27
N GLY A 137 10.47 8.87 17.65
CA GLY A 137 9.43 7.85 17.88
C GLY A 137 9.32 6.75 16.83
N VAL A 138 10.20 6.71 15.81
CA VAL A 138 10.27 5.60 14.85
C VAL A 138 10.83 4.35 15.52
N ASN A 139 10.16 3.21 15.35
CA ASN A 139 10.58 1.93 15.94
C ASN A 139 10.70 0.78 14.93
N ARG A 140 10.47 1.03 13.63
CA ARG A 140 10.65 0.09 12.52
C ARG A 140 11.20 0.84 11.30
N PHE A 141 12.11 0.22 10.55
CA PHE A 141 12.63 0.77 9.30
C PHE A 141 12.31 -0.15 8.12
N SER A 142 12.02 0.43 6.95
CA SER A 142 11.98 -0.29 5.66
C SER A 142 13.02 0.30 4.73
N ILE A 143 14.03 -0.50 4.36
CA ILE A 143 15.21 -0.01 3.64
C ILE A 143 15.12 -0.45 2.19
N GLY A 144 14.98 0.53 1.30
CA GLY A 144 14.90 0.32 -0.15
C GLY A 144 16.26 -0.01 -0.77
N VAL A 145 16.79 -1.19 -0.48
CA VAL A 145 18.05 -1.71 -1.04
C VAL A 145 17.91 -1.94 -2.55
N GLN A 146 16.83 -2.59 -2.98
CA GLN A 146 16.51 -2.95 -4.36
C GLN A 146 17.46 -3.96 -5.03
N SER A 147 18.78 -3.82 -4.85
CA SER A 147 19.83 -4.67 -5.43
C SER A 147 21.14 -4.53 -4.62
N LEU A 148 22.01 -5.55 -4.67
CA LEU A 148 23.41 -5.46 -4.24
C LEU A 148 24.38 -5.28 -5.42
N GLN A 149 23.87 -5.15 -6.64
CA GLN A 149 24.64 -4.89 -7.86
C GLN A 149 24.53 -3.41 -8.26
N ASP A 150 25.63 -2.66 -8.17
CA ASP A 150 25.66 -1.21 -8.41
C ASP A 150 25.18 -0.83 -9.82
N GLY A 151 25.50 -1.63 -10.85
CA GLY A 151 24.99 -1.40 -12.21
C GLY A 151 23.47 -1.53 -12.35
N ASP A 152 22.83 -2.39 -11.55
CA ASP A 152 21.37 -2.48 -11.50
C ASP A 152 20.77 -1.30 -10.74
N LEU A 153 21.46 -0.80 -9.70
CA LEU A 153 21.06 0.42 -8.98
C LEU A 153 21.12 1.66 -9.90
N GLU A 154 22.12 1.74 -10.79
CA GLU A 154 22.20 2.78 -11.83
C GLU A 154 21.04 2.70 -12.83
N ILE A 155 20.71 1.50 -13.34
CA ILE A 155 19.58 1.27 -14.26
C ILE A 155 18.23 1.61 -13.58
N LEU A 156 18.09 1.27 -12.30
CA LEU A 156 16.95 1.64 -11.45
C LEU A 156 16.92 3.14 -11.09
N GLY A 157 17.94 3.92 -11.49
CA GLY A 157 18.03 5.36 -11.24
C GLY A 157 18.17 5.71 -9.77
N ARG A 158 18.79 4.84 -8.97
CA ARG A 158 19.05 5.06 -7.54
C ARG A 158 20.21 6.05 -7.35
N ASP A 159 20.36 6.54 -6.13
CA ASP A 159 21.34 7.53 -5.68
C ASP A 159 22.20 7.01 -4.50
N HIS A 160 22.25 5.68 -4.35
CA HIS A 160 23.08 4.96 -3.38
C HIS A 160 23.78 3.77 -4.05
N SER A 161 24.85 3.25 -3.43
CA SER A 161 25.49 1.98 -3.81
C SER A 161 25.16 0.85 -2.85
N SER A 162 25.34 -0.40 -3.30
CA SER A 162 25.27 -1.63 -2.50
C SER A 162 25.97 -1.51 -1.14
N HIS A 163 27.19 -0.98 -1.12
CA HIS A 163 27.94 -0.75 0.12
C HIS A 163 27.23 0.21 1.09
N GLN A 164 26.61 1.29 0.58
CA GLN A 164 25.82 2.21 1.39
C GLN A 164 24.50 1.58 1.87
N ALA A 165 23.90 0.71 1.05
CA ALA A 165 22.74 -0.10 1.42
C ALA A 165 23.05 -1.03 2.61
N LEU A 166 24.11 -1.85 2.48
CA LEU A 166 24.59 -2.74 3.55
C LEU A 166 24.91 -1.96 4.83
N GLN A 167 25.66 -0.86 4.72
CA GLN A 167 25.98 0.04 5.84
C GLN A 167 24.76 0.67 6.52
N THR A 168 23.64 0.82 5.82
CA THR A 168 22.40 1.40 6.38
C THR A 168 21.56 0.30 7.05
N VAL A 169 21.55 -0.91 6.48
CA VAL A 169 20.92 -2.09 7.10
C VAL A 169 21.59 -2.44 8.43
N GLU A 170 22.92 -2.42 8.49
CA GLU A 170 23.69 -2.65 9.72
C GLU A 170 23.33 -1.65 10.83
N GLU A 171 23.35 -0.35 10.53
CA GLU A 171 23.06 0.71 11.50
C GLU A 171 21.59 0.69 11.95
N ALA A 172 20.65 0.46 11.02
CA ALA A 172 19.25 0.29 11.36
C ALA A 172 19.00 -0.94 12.25
N ARG A 173 19.76 -2.04 12.06
CA ARG A 173 19.70 -3.24 12.91
C ARG A 173 20.27 -3.01 14.31
N ARG A 174 21.29 -2.16 14.44
CA ARG A 174 21.84 -1.70 15.72
C ARG A 174 20.80 -0.90 16.53
N LEU A 175 20.03 -0.06 15.84
CA LEU A 175 19.03 0.84 16.45
C LEU A 175 17.66 0.19 16.71
N CYS A 176 17.18 -0.62 15.76
CA CYS A 176 15.85 -1.24 15.77
C CYS A 176 15.93 -2.77 15.57
N PRO A 177 16.60 -3.52 16.48
CA PRO A 177 16.82 -4.96 16.33
C PRO A 177 15.50 -5.76 16.27
N GLY A 178 15.41 -6.66 15.29
CA GLY A 178 14.20 -7.42 14.98
C GLY A 178 13.10 -6.60 14.29
N ARG A 179 13.37 -5.35 13.91
CA ARG A 179 12.42 -4.38 13.33
C ARG A 179 12.99 -3.65 12.10
N VAL A 180 13.92 -4.28 11.38
CA VAL A 180 14.33 -3.83 10.04
C VAL A 180 13.72 -4.71 8.96
N SER A 181 13.10 -4.07 7.97
CA SER A 181 12.75 -4.65 6.68
C SER A 181 13.79 -4.26 5.64
N VAL A 182 14.13 -5.21 4.77
CA VAL A 182 14.90 -4.97 3.55
C VAL A 182 14.00 -5.21 2.35
N ASP A 183 13.89 -4.20 1.49
CA ASP A 183 13.04 -4.21 0.31
C ASP A 183 13.95 -4.38 -0.93
N VAL A 184 13.71 -5.45 -1.71
CA VAL A 184 14.58 -5.91 -2.80
C VAL A 184 13.78 -6.29 -4.05
N MET A 185 14.36 -6.07 -5.24
CA MET A 185 13.67 -6.24 -6.53
C MET A 185 14.26 -7.38 -7.36
N PHE A 186 13.40 -8.20 -7.96
CA PHE A 186 13.77 -9.27 -8.92
C PHE A 186 13.09 -9.06 -10.28
N GLY A 187 13.52 -9.82 -11.30
CA GLY A 187 13.10 -9.58 -12.68
C GLY A 187 13.75 -8.33 -13.28
N ARG A 188 14.94 -7.94 -12.77
CA ARG A 188 15.68 -6.77 -13.25
C ARG A 188 16.28 -7.04 -14.64
N PRO A 189 16.59 -6.01 -15.46
CA PRO A 189 17.12 -6.22 -16.80
C PRO A 189 18.37 -7.11 -16.80
N LYS A 190 18.45 -8.06 -17.75
CA LYS A 190 19.55 -9.05 -17.87
C LYS A 190 19.77 -9.98 -16.65
N GLN A 191 18.94 -9.92 -15.61
CA GLN A 191 19.06 -10.79 -14.43
C GLN A 191 18.72 -12.26 -14.79
N SER A 192 19.39 -13.23 -14.17
CA SER A 192 19.08 -14.67 -14.28
C SER A 192 18.59 -15.23 -12.94
N ALA A 193 17.96 -16.40 -12.95
CA ALA A 193 17.54 -17.07 -11.72
C ALA A 193 18.74 -17.37 -10.79
N GLU A 194 19.89 -17.74 -11.37
CA GLU A 194 21.15 -17.98 -10.64
C GLU A 194 21.75 -16.70 -10.05
N SER A 195 21.83 -15.59 -10.80
CA SER A 195 22.39 -14.35 -10.26
C SER A 195 21.52 -13.76 -9.15
N TRP A 196 20.20 -13.94 -9.27
CA TRP A 196 19.22 -13.60 -8.25
C TRP A 196 19.32 -14.46 -6.98
N GLU A 197 19.43 -15.79 -7.10
CA GLU A 197 19.57 -16.69 -5.93
C GLU A 197 20.87 -16.40 -5.15
N ASN A 198 21.97 -16.14 -5.86
CA ASN A 198 23.24 -15.77 -5.24
C ASN A 198 23.15 -14.42 -4.50
N GLU A 199 22.60 -13.39 -5.14
CA GLU A 199 22.41 -12.06 -4.53
C GLU A 199 21.50 -12.12 -3.29
N LEU A 200 20.37 -12.84 -3.38
CA LEU A 200 19.46 -13.03 -2.25
C LEU A 200 20.15 -13.80 -1.10
N SER A 201 20.97 -14.81 -1.43
CA SER A 201 21.75 -15.58 -0.45
C SER A 201 22.86 -14.77 0.23
N GLU A 202 23.39 -13.74 -0.43
CA GLU A 202 24.28 -12.75 0.19
C GLU A 202 23.48 -11.82 1.12
N LEU A 203 22.40 -11.23 0.61
CA LEU A 203 21.54 -10.29 1.33
C LEU A 203 20.98 -10.89 2.63
N LEU A 204 20.60 -12.17 2.61
CA LEU A 204 20.05 -12.87 3.79
C LEU A 204 21.06 -13.06 4.94
N ARG A 205 22.37 -12.87 4.70
CA ARG A 205 23.41 -12.85 5.75
C ARG A 205 23.38 -11.58 6.57
N VAL A 206 22.96 -10.46 5.97
CA VAL A 206 22.88 -9.14 6.63
C VAL A 206 21.46 -8.73 6.99
N CYS A 207 20.43 -9.37 6.42
CA CYS A 207 19.04 -9.13 6.76
C CYS A 207 18.72 -9.42 8.23
N ASP A 208 17.77 -8.63 8.74
CA ASP A 208 17.20 -8.79 10.07
C ASP A 208 16.09 -9.85 10.05
N TYR A 209 14.88 -9.53 10.49
CA TYR A 209 13.78 -10.50 10.59
C TYR A 209 12.68 -10.35 9.52
N HIS A 210 12.79 -9.38 8.59
CA HIS A 210 11.80 -9.15 7.53
C HIS A 210 12.45 -8.82 6.17
N VAL A 211 11.89 -9.37 5.08
CA VAL A 211 12.29 -9.11 3.69
C VAL A 211 11.05 -8.95 2.80
N SER A 212 11.09 -7.95 1.92
CA SER A 212 10.03 -7.64 0.95
C SER A 212 10.55 -7.89 -0.47
N LEU A 213 9.94 -8.83 -1.21
CA LEU A 213 10.27 -9.12 -2.60
C LEU A 213 9.29 -8.42 -3.55
N TYR A 214 9.84 -7.65 -4.49
CA TYR A 214 9.05 -7.00 -5.55
C TYR A 214 9.53 -7.43 -6.94
N GLN A 215 8.61 -7.80 -7.82
CA GLN A 215 8.92 -7.93 -9.24
C GLN A 215 9.03 -6.53 -9.86
N LEU A 216 10.01 -6.33 -10.75
CA LEU A 216 10.16 -5.07 -11.48
C LEU A 216 9.12 -4.98 -12.63
N THR A 217 7.98 -4.36 -12.35
CA THR A 217 6.93 -4.09 -13.35
C THR A 217 7.29 -2.86 -14.21
N LEU A 218 7.06 -2.95 -15.53
CA LEU A 218 7.29 -1.85 -16.47
C LEU A 218 6.07 -0.92 -16.57
N GLU A 219 6.03 0.09 -15.71
CA GLU A 219 4.94 1.09 -15.72
C GLU A 219 5.02 2.05 -16.93
N ARG A 220 3.90 2.25 -17.62
CA ARG A 220 3.83 3.07 -18.85
C ARG A 220 4.23 4.52 -18.56
N GLY A 221 5.07 5.09 -19.43
CA GLY A 221 5.56 6.48 -19.31
C GLY A 221 6.81 6.66 -18.45
N THR A 222 7.25 5.63 -17.71
CA THR A 222 8.56 5.61 -17.04
C THR A 222 9.73 5.68 -18.02
N GLN A 223 10.95 5.94 -17.52
CA GLN A 223 12.14 5.91 -18.37
C GLN A 223 12.43 4.48 -18.81
N LEU A 224 12.44 3.52 -17.88
CA LEU A 224 12.75 2.12 -18.18
C LEU A 224 11.79 1.52 -19.22
N PHE A 225 10.49 1.81 -19.13
CA PHE A 225 9.50 1.38 -20.14
C PHE A 225 9.86 1.86 -21.56
N LYS A 226 10.35 3.11 -21.70
CA LYS A 226 10.77 3.64 -23.02
C LYS A 226 12.01 2.93 -23.55
N GLN A 227 12.98 2.65 -22.69
CA GLN A 227 14.23 1.98 -23.07
C GLN A 227 13.99 0.52 -23.47
N VAL A 228 13.09 -0.18 -22.78
CA VAL A 228 12.68 -1.55 -23.17
C VAL A 228 11.87 -1.53 -24.47
N LEU A 229 10.94 -0.59 -24.64
CA LEU A 229 10.17 -0.43 -25.87
C LEU A 229 11.04 -0.05 -27.09
N GLY A 230 12.14 0.70 -26.85
CA GLY A 230 13.15 1.04 -27.87
C GLY A 230 14.20 -0.05 -28.13
N GLY A 231 14.19 -1.15 -27.36
CA GLY A 231 15.17 -2.24 -27.49
C GLY A 231 16.56 -1.96 -26.89
N GLU A 232 16.74 -0.84 -26.18
CA GLU A 232 18.00 -0.51 -25.48
C GLU A 232 18.27 -1.47 -24.30
N VAL A 233 17.20 -1.97 -23.68
CA VAL A 233 17.24 -2.73 -22.42
C VAL A 233 16.32 -3.95 -22.55
N THR A 234 16.83 -5.14 -22.20
CA THR A 234 16.06 -6.39 -22.24
C THR A 234 15.64 -6.83 -20.84
N MET A 235 14.36 -7.15 -20.69
CA MET A 235 13.81 -7.80 -19.49
C MET A 235 13.98 -9.32 -19.55
N PRO A 236 14.05 -10.02 -18.40
CA PRO A 236 13.84 -11.46 -18.35
C PRO A 236 12.43 -11.84 -18.83
N ALA A 237 12.28 -13.04 -19.40
CA ALA A 237 10.99 -13.57 -19.80
C ALA A 237 10.13 -14.02 -18.60
N GLU A 238 8.81 -14.15 -18.79
CA GLU A 238 7.86 -14.40 -17.69
C GLU A 238 8.14 -15.70 -16.94
N ASP A 239 8.52 -16.75 -17.65
CA ASP A 239 8.96 -18.05 -17.11
C ASP A 239 10.21 -17.90 -16.24
N VAL A 240 11.21 -17.15 -16.69
CA VAL A 240 12.43 -16.83 -15.90
C VAL A 240 12.07 -16.03 -14.64
N THR A 241 11.14 -15.06 -14.72
CA THR A 241 10.69 -14.33 -13.52
C THR A 241 9.88 -15.19 -12.56
N ALA A 242 9.11 -16.15 -13.07
CA ALA A 242 8.42 -17.13 -12.24
C ALA A 242 9.40 -18.09 -11.54
N GLU A 243 10.46 -18.51 -12.23
CA GLU A 243 11.56 -19.30 -11.63
C GLU A 243 12.30 -18.49 -10.55
N MET A 244 12.63 -17.22 -10.79
CA MET A 244 13.24 -16.32 -9.80
C MET A 244 12.42 -16.26 -8.50
N TYR A 245 11.10 -16.11 -8.60
CA TYR A 245 10.21 -16.06 -7.43
C TYR A 245 10.08 -17.42 -6.74
N GLN A 246 9.98 -18.51 -7.49
CA GLN A 246 10.01 -19.87 -6.93
C GLN A 246 11.31 -20.15 -6.18
N CYS A 247 12.45 -19.71 -6.74
CA CYS A 247 13.75 -19.89 -6.13
C CYS A 247 13.91 -19.06 -4.86
N ALA A 248 13.53 -17.78 -4.90
CA ALA A 248 13.56 -16.91 -3.72
C ALA A 248 12.75 -17.50 -2.56
N ARG A 249 11.56 -18.05 -2.84
CA ARG A 249 10.75 -18.75 -1.82
C ARG A 249 11.47 -19.93 -1.18
N ARG A 250 12.21 -20.75 -1.96
CA ARG A 250 13.03 -21.86 -1.42
C ARG A 250 14.16 -21.33 -0.54
N THR A 251 14.92 -20.36 -1.05
CA THR A 251 16.07 -19.74 -0.38
C THR A 251 15.67 -19.09 0.96
N LEU A 252 14.59 -18.29 0.95
CA LEU A 252 14.04 -17.65 2.16
C LEU A 252 13.57 -18.68 3.19
N HIS A 253 12.87 -19.73 2.75
CA HIS A 253 12.40 -20.79 3.65
C HIS A 253 13.56 -21.55 4.32
N GLN A 254 14.62 -21.86 3.57
CA GLN A 254 15.85 -22.48 4.11
C GLN A 254 16.54 -21.58 5.16
N HIS A 255 16.46 -20.25 5.00
CA HIS A 255 16.95 -19.26 5.97
C HIS A 255 15.94 -18.96 7.11
N GLY A 256 14.84 -19.72 7.20
CA GLY A 256 13.84 -19.63 8.27
C GLY A 256 12.82 -18.50 8.12
N PHE A 257 12.80 -17.80 6.97
CA PHE A 257 11.78 -16.79 6.68
C PHE A 257 10.51 -17.46 6.13
N LEU A 258 9.36 -17.14 6.74
CA LEU A 258 8.06 -17.63 6.32
C LEU A 258 7.35 -16.53 5.52
N GLN A 259 6.76 -16.90 4.38
CA GLN A 259 5.87 -16.00 3.65
C GLN A 259 4.60 -15.77 4.47
N TYR A 260 4.14 -14.52 4.56
CA TYR A 260 2.85 -14.19 5.18
C TYR A 260 1.88 -13.50 4.21
N GLU A 261 2.38 -12.86 3.14
CA GLU A 261 1.58 -12.46 1.97
C GLU A 261 2.46 -12.43 0.69
N VAL A 262 1.86 -12.15 -0.46
CA VAL A 262 2.42 -12.21 -1.84
C VAL A 262 3.88 -11.76 -2.01
N SER A 263 4.30 -10.67 -1.35
CA SER A 263 5.65 -10.09 -1.45
C SER A 263 6.46 -10.22 -0.16
N ASN A 264 5.83 -10.30 1.01
CA ASN A 264 6.51 -10.12 2.30
C ASN A 264 6.76 -11.43 3.07
N PHE A 265 7.97 -11.55 3.60
CA PHE A 265 8.51 -12.71 4.31
C PHE A 265 9.08 -12.29 5.66
N ALA A 266 8.83 -13.07 6.71
CA ALA A 266 9.31 -12.77 8.06
C ALA A 266 9.75 -14.02 8.82
N ARG A 267 10.79 -13.86 9.64
CA ARG A 267 11.18 -14.81 10.71
C ARG A 267 10.82 -14.21 12.08
N HIS A 268 10.80 -15.05 13.12
CA HIS A 268 10.48 -14.66 14.51
C HIS A 268 9.17 -13.85 14.70
N LYS A 269 8.22 -13.98 13.77
CA LYS A 269 6.94 -13.23 13.71
C LYS A 269 7.08 -11.71 13.49
N ALA A 270 8.20 -11.23 12.93
CA ALA A 270 8.44 -9.81 12.63
C ALA A 270 7.66 -9.27 11.39
N VAL A 271 6.37 -9.64 11.27
CA VAL A 271 5.48 -9.17 10.19
C VAL A 271 5.18 -7.68 10.35
N SER A 272 4.96 -6.94 9.26
CA SER A 272 4.51 -5.54 9.37
C SER A 272 3.05 -5.49 9.82
N HIS A 273 2.82 -5.01 11.04
CA HIS A 273 1.48 -4.81 11.59
C HIS A 273 0.66 -3.82 10.75
N HIS A 274 1.33 -2.82 10.17
CA HIS A 274 0.74 -1.86 9.25
C HIS A 274 0.26 -2.53 7.96
N ASN A 275 1.14 -3.27 7.27
CA ASN A 275 0.78 -3.94 6.01
C ASN A 275 -0.32 -4.99 6.21
N THR A 276 -0.20 -5.84 7.24
CA THR A 276 -1.23 -6.83 7.58
C THR A 276 -2.59 -6.19 7.92
N SER A 277 -2.64 -4.93 8.35
CA SER A 277 -3.90 -4.22 8.59
C SER A 277 -4.63 -3.90 7.28
N TYR A 278 -3.93 -3.54 6.20
CA TYR A 278 -4.53 -3.42 4.87
C TYR A 278 -5.08 -4.76 4.38
N TRP A 279 -4.25 -5.80 4.43
CA TRP A 279 -4.60 -7.13 3.92
C TRP A 279 -5.78 -7.76 4.65
N LYS A 280 -5.99 -7.41 5.93
CA LYS A 280 -7.15 -7.84 6.72
C LYS A 280 -8.35 -6.89 6.63
N GLY A 281 -8.37 -5.95 5.68
CA GLY A 281 -9.49 -5.02 5.46
C GLY A 281 -9.79 -4.11 6.66
N ARG A 282 -8.81 -3.88 7.54
CA ARG A 282 -9.02 -3.06 8.75
C ARG A 282 -9.25 -1.59 8.38
N GLN A 283 -9.50 -0.76 9.39
CA GLN A 283 -9.59 0.68 9.18
C GLN A 283 -8.20 1.27 8.95
N TYR A 284 -8.07 2.11 7.93
CA TYR A 284 -6.85 2.88 7.70
C TYR A 284 -7.14 4.29 7.20
N ILE A 285 -6.33 5.25 7.68
CA ILE A 285 -6.45 6.67 7.37
C ILE A 285 -5.24 7.05 6.53
N GLY A 286 -5.47 7.63 5.35
CA GLY A 286 -4.41 8.16 4.49
C GLY A 286 -4.36 9.68 4.57
N VAL A 287 -3.23 10.20 5.03
CA VAL A 287 -2.93 11.64 5.15
C VAL A 287 -1.73 11.98 4.25
N GLY A 288 -1.76 13.18 3.69
CA GLY A 288 -0.81 13.62 2.67
C GLY A 288 -1.36 13.46 1.25
N PRO A 289 -0.65 13.96 0.24
CA PRO A 289 -1.09 14.00 -1.16
C PRO A 289 -1.10 12.60 -1.76
N GLY A 290 -2.07 12.32 -2.64
CA GLY A 290 -2.26 10.99 -3.24
C GLY A 290 -2.56 9.86 -2.24
N ALA A 291 -2.58 10.12 -0.94
CA ALA A 291 -2.84 9.14 0.08
C ALA A 291 -4.28 8.61 0.00
N HIS A 292 -4.47 7.37 0.42
CA HIS A 292 -5.75 6.67 0.37
C HIS A 292 -6.16 6.19 1.76
N GLY A 293 -7.45 6.34 2.09
CA GLY A 293 -8.05 5.85 3.33
C GLY A 293 -9.20 4.87 3.05
N ARG A 294 -9.43 3.97 4.01
CA ARG A 294 -10.62 3.12 4.14
C ARG A 294 -11.03 3.02 5.60
N PHE A 295 -12.00 3.83 6.02
CA PHE A 295 -12.42 3.91 7.42
C PHE A 295 -13.86 4.41 7.55
N ILE A 296 -14.51 4.15 8.67
CA ILE A 296 -15.73 4.84 9.09
C ILE A 296 -15.29 6.17 9.73
N PRO A 297 -15.72 7.33 9.21
CA PRO A 297 -15.38 8.62 9.80
C PRO A 297 -16.33 8.92 10.98
N PHE A 298 -16.18 8.19 12.09
CA PHE A 298 -17.05 8.34 13.28
C PHE A 298 -17.12 9.80 13.78
N GLY A 299 -16.04 10.57 13.60
CA GLY A 299 -16.00 12.00 13.90
C GLY A 299 -16.93 12.87 13.07
N ASP A 300 -17.16 12.50 11.81
CA ASP A 300 -18.05 13.19 10.87
C ASP A 300 -19.51 12.72 11.03
N GLY A 301 -19.85 12.06 12.15
CA GLY A 301 -21.12 11.33 12.34
C GLY A 301 -21.24 10.06 11.47
N GLY A 302 -20.14 9.59 10.87
CA GLY A 302 -20.15 8.48 9.92
C GLY A 302 -20.48 7.13 10.57
N VAL A 303 -21.35 6.37 9.90
CA VAL A 303 -21.69 4.97 10.26
C VAL A 303 -21.34 3.94 9.17
N VAL A 304 -20.95 4.39 7.98
CA VAL A 304 -20.57 3.56 6.82
C VAL A 304 -19.07 3.71 6.54
N ARG A 305 -18.41 2.65 6.05
CA ARG A 305 -16.99 2.68 5.65
C ARG A 305 -16.85 3.47 4.34
N GLU A 306 -15.85 4.34 4.28
CA GLU A 306 -15.61 5.21 3.12
C GLU A 306 -14.22 4.98 2.52
N ALA A 307 -14.18 4.98 1.18
CA ALA A 307 -12.96 5.26 0.44
C ALA A 307 -12.74 6.78 0.35
N ARG A 308 -11.62 7.26 0.92
CA ARG A 308 -11.13 8.62 0.71
C ARG A 308 -9.85 8.60 -0.12
N THR A 309 -9.76 9.48 -1.11
CA THR A 309 -8.55 9.74 -1.91
C THR A 309 -8.20 11.20 -1.75
N GLN A 310 -6.98 11.48 -1.33
CA GLN A 310 -6.42 12.82 -1.23
C GLN A 310 -5.99 13.33 -2.63
N THR A 311 -6.01 14.64 -2.84
CA THR A 311 -5.50 15.30 -4.07
C THR A 311 -4.06 14.87 -4.34
N LEU A 312 -3.74 14.53 -5.60
CA LEU A 312 -2.43 14.01 -5.99
C LEU A 312 -1.39 15.13 -6.12
N GLU A 313 -1.81 16.28 -6.63
CA GLU A 313 -0.93 17.38 -7.05
C GLU A 313 -0.45 18.20 -5.85
N PRO A 314 0.83 18.60 -5.81
CA PRO A 314 1.41 18.88 -4.52
C PRO A 314 0.89 20.10 -3.79
N ASP A 315 1.05 21.21 -4.50
CA ASP A 315 0.75 22.54 -4.03
C ASP A 315 -0.76 22.76 -4.07
N VAL A 316 -1.49 21.91 -4.83
CA VAL A 316 -2.96 21.86 -4.82
C VAL A 316 -3.44 21.24 -3.52
N TRP A 317 -2.95 20.07 -3.12
CA TRP A 317 -3.29 19.46 -1.82
C TRP A 317 -2.93 20.39 -0.66
N LEU A 318 -1.76 21.02 -0.72
CA LEU A 318 -1.30 21.99 0.28
C LEU A 318 -2.26 23.20 0.42
N ARG A 319 -2.67 23.80 -0.70
CA ARG A 319 -3.64 24.91 -0.72
C ARG A 319 -5.02 24.48 -0.25
N GLU A 320 -5.52 23.33 -0.71
CA GLU A 320 -6.83 22.81 -0.29
C GLU A 320 -6.87 22.57 1.24
N VAL A 321 -5.79 22.06 1.84
CA VAL A 321 -5.68 21.94 3.31
C VAL A 321 -5.62 23.31 4.00
N GLN A 322 -4.91 24.30 3.45
CA GLN A 322 -4.85 25.64 4.03
C GLN A 322 -6.18 26.42 3.92
N GLU A 323 -6.91 26.25 2.81
CA GLU A 323 -8.19 26.92 2.52
C GLU A 323 -9.38 26.24 3.22
N ARG A 324 -9.35 24.91 3.38
CA ARG A 324 -10.54 24.10 3.75
C ARG A 324 -10.30 23.17 4.95
N GLY A 325 -9.09 23.12 5.49
CA GLY A 325 -8.68 22.17 6.53
C GLY A 325 -8.39 20.74 6.03
N HIS A 326 -8.70 20.41 4.77
CA HIS A 326 -8.44 19.08 4.20
C HIS A 326 -8.23 19.11 2.67
N GLY A 327 -7.41 18.21 2.15
CA GLY A 327 -7.12 18.04 0.71
C GLY A 327 -7.78 16.81 0.09
N THR A 328 -9.01 16.48 0.51
CA THR A 328 -9.69 15.24 0.07
C THR A 328 -10.38 15.44 -1.28
N ARG A 329 -9.85 14.81 -2.34
CA ARG A 329 -10.35 14.95 -3.71
C ARG A 329 -11.60 14.13 -3.99
N ARG A 330 -11.70 12.94 -3.39
CA ARG A 330 -12.83 12.01 -3.59
C ARG A 330 -13.20 11.32 -2.29
N ARG A 331 -14.51 11.24 -2.03
CA ARG A 331 -15.16 10.48 -0.95
C ARG A 331 -16.15 9.53 -1.62
N ILE A 332 -16.10 8.25 -1.29
CA ILE A 332 -17.02 7.21 -1.78
C ILE A 332 -17.47 6.42 -0.56
N GLN A 333 -18.77 6.31 -0.31
CA GLN A 333 -19.30 5.35 0.65
C GLN A 333 -19.28 3.96 0.00
N LEU A 334 -18.80 2.95 0.72
CA LEU A 334 -18.78 1.58 0.23
C LEU A 334 -20.07 0.87 0.67
N SER A 335 -20.75 0.23 -0.27
CA SER A 335 -21.80 -0.74 0.04
C SER A 335 -21.24 -1.93 0.82
N HIS A 336 -22.12 -2.68 1.50
CA HIS A 336 -21.72 -3.91 2.20
C HIS A 336 -21.00 -4.89 1.24
N LEU A 337 -21.52 -5.02 0.01
CA LEU A 337 -20.93 -5.81 -1.05
C LEU A 337 -19.50 -5.34 -1.39
N GLU A 338 -19.28 -4.06 -1.69
CA GLU A 338 -17.94 -3.53 -2.02
C GLU A 338 -16.94 -3.69 -0.87
N LEU A 339 -17.38 -3.62 0.38
CA LEU A 339 -16.57 -3.93 1.55
C LEU A 339 -16.15 -5.40 1.57
N LEU A 340 -17.06 -6.33 1.26
CA LEU A 340 -16.71 -7.74 1.11
C LEU A 340 -15.82 -7.99 -0.11
N GLU A 341 -16.02 -7.29 -1.23
CA GLU A 341 -15.11 -7.35 -2.39
C GLU A 341 -13.69 -6.90 -2.00
N GLU A 342 -13.54 -5.82 -1.24
CA GLU A 342 -12.25 -5.35 -0.71
C GLU A 342 -11.61 -6.39 0.23
N VAL A 343 -12.37 -6.97 1.16
CA VAL A 343 -11.88 -8.01 2.08
C VAL A 343 -11.42 -9.26 1.32
N LEU A 344 -12.14 -9.67 0.28
CA LEU A 344 -11.78 -10.81 -0.57
C LEU A 344 -10.50 -10.54 -1.36
N VAL A 345 -10.42 -9.39 -2.05
CA VAL A 345 -9.23 -9.02 -2.84
C VAL A 345 -7.98 -8.93 -1.97
N MET A 346 -8.10 -8.31 -0.79
CA MET A 346 -6.97 -8.03 0.09
C MET A 346 -6.58 -9.24 0.95
N GLY A 347 -7.54 -9.98 1.49
CA GLY A 347 -7.28 -11.15 2.33
C GLY A 347 -6.72 -12.34 1.55
N MET A 348 -7.10 -12.50 0.28
CA MET A 348 -6.55 -13.53 -0.60
C MET A 348 -5.10 -13.28 -1.05
N ARG A 349 -4.47 -12.18 -0.60
CA ARG A 349 -3.01 -11.98 -0.66
C ARG A 349 -2.27 -12.68 0.46
N MET A 350 -2.93 -12.93 1.60
CA MET A 350 -2.32 -13.52 2.80
C MET A 350 -2.13 -15.03 2.62
N SER A 351 -1.02 -15.56 3.14
CA SER A 351 -0.78 -17.02 3.17
C SER A 351 -1.69 -17.77 4.16
N GLU A 352 -2.31 -17.06 5.12
CA GLU A 352 -3.40 -17.57 5.96
C GLU A 352 -4.81 -17.38 5.34
N GLY A 353 -4.91 -16.68 4.21
CA GLY A 353 -6.17 -16.31 3.57
C GLY A 353 -7.12 -15.53 4.49
N ILE A 354 -8.41 -15.85 4.37
CA ILE A 354 -9.52 -15.24 5.11
C ILE A 354 -10.18 -16.32 5.98
N ASN A 355 -9.97 -16.25 7.29
CA ASN A 355 -10.56 -17.19 8.24
C ASN A 355 -12.00 -16.80 8.66
N HIS A 356 -12.81 -17.75 9.13
CA HIS A 356 -14.20 -17.48 9.54
C HIS A 356 -14.32 -16.32 10.54
N LYS A 357 -13.49 -16.27 11.58
CA LYS A 357 -13.51 -15.19 12.58
C LYS A 357 -13.16 -13.82 12.00
N HIS A 358 -12.34 -13.78 10.95
CA HIS A 358 -12.00 -12.56 10.22
C HIS A 358 -13.14 -12.16 9.27
N TRP A 359 -13.77 -13.12 8.60
CA TRP A 359 -14.96 -12.91 7.76
C TRP A 359 -16.17 -12.41 8.56
N GLU A 360 -16.42 -12.99 9.74
CA GLU A 360 -17.48 -12.62 10.70
C GLU A 360 -17.43 -11.15 11.14
N TRP A 361 -16.28 -10.47 11.07
CA TRP A 361 -16.18 -9.03 11.36
C TRP A 361 -16.90 -8.17 10.31
N PHE A 362 -17.04 -8.68 9.08
CA PHE A 362 -17.64 -7.98 7.93
C PHE A 362 -19.00 -8.58 7.57
N SER A 363 -19.09 -9.91 7.43
CA SER A 363 -20.31 -10.67 7.17
C SER A 363 -20.62 -11.62 8.34
N PRO A 364 -21.26 -11.11 9.42
CA PRO A 364 -21.66 -11.94 10.57
C PRO A 364 -22.93 -12.80 10.32
N GLN A 365 -23.57 -12.65 9.16
CA GLN A 365 -24.86 -13.29 8.84
C GLN A 365 -24.77 -14.41 7.80
N LEU A 366 -23.71 -14.41 6.99
CA LEU A 366 -23.47 -15.38 5.92
C LEU A 366 -22.01 -15.83 5.95
N GLY A 367 -21.79 -17.14 6.12
CA GLY A 367 -20.46 -17.75 6.20
C GLY A 367 -19.81 -17.98 4.84
N LEU A 368 -18.48 -18.16 4.82
CA LEU A 368 -17.70 -18.37 3.59
C LEU A 368 -18.24 -19.54 2.73
N HIS A 369 -18.65 -20.66 3.35
CA HIS A 369 -19.19 -21.79 2.61
C HIS A 369 -20.57 -21.51 2.00
N GLU A 370 -21.40 -20.68 2.63
CA GLU A 370 -22.73 -20.31 2.11
C GLU A 370 -22.61 -19.37 0.90
N VAL A 371 -21.65 -18.44 0.94
CA VAL A 371 -21.38 -17.46 -0.12
C VAL A 371 -20.64 -18.08 -1.32
N PHE A 372 -19.74 -19.04 -1.08
CA PHE A 372 -18.84 -19.57 -2.12
C PHE A 372 -19.05 -21.04 -2.49
N GLY A 373 -19.46 -21.90 -1.54
CA GLY A 373 -19.52 -23.35 -1.74
C GLY A 373 -20.53 -23.81 -2.82
N THR A 374 -21.52 -22.97 -3.14
CA THR A 374 -22.56 -23.25 -4.17
C THR A 374 -22.21 -22.74 -5.58
N SER A 375 -21.08 -22.03 -5.76
CA SER A 375 -20.74 -21.40 -7.04
C SER A 375 -19.93 -22.33 -7.95
N SER A 376 -20.40 -22.56 -9.18
CA SER A 376 -19.68 -23.36 -10.20
C SER A 376 -18.23 -22.90 -10.41
N ASN A 377 -18.05 -21.59 -10.61
CA ASN A 377 -16.74 -20.98 -10.84
C ASN A 377 -15.80 -21.12 -9.63
N VAL A 378 -16.35 -21.27 -8.41
CA VAL A 378 -15.55 -21.56 -7.20
C VAL A 378 -15.21 -23.04 -7.16
N GLN A 379 -16.17 -23.92 -7.45
CA GLN A 379 -15.95 -25.37 -7.48
C GLN A 379 -14.88 -25.78 -8.51
N GLU A 380 -14.83 -25.15 -9.69
CA GLU A 380 -13.73 -25.30 -10.66
C GLU A 380 -12.35 -24.93 -10.08
N LEU A 381 -12.28 -23.85 -9.28
CA LEU A 381 -11.04 -23.40 -8.63
C LEU A 381 -10.63 -24.29 -7.45
N LEU A 382 -11.59 -24.87 -6.74
CA LEU A 382 -11.37 -25.86 -5.67
C LEU A 382 -10.88 -27.20 -6.27
N GLN A 383 -11.55 -27.71 -7.30
CA GLN A 383 -11.19 -28.96 -7.98
C GLN A 383 -9.81 -28.89 -8.66
N SER A 384 -9.42 -27.72 -9.17
CA SER A 384 -8.09 -27.48 -9.73
C SER A 384 -7.01 -27.13 -8.69
N GLY A 385 -7.36 -27.10 -7.39
CA GLY A 385 -6.43 -26.80 -6.30
C GLY A 385 -5.87 -25.37 -6.32
N GLN A 386 -6.44 -24.47 -7.13
CA GLN A 386 -6.06 -23.05 -7.20
C GLN A 386 -6.61 -22.27 -6.00
N LEU A 387 -7.74 -22.72 -5.47
CA LEU A 387 -8.43 -22.23 -4.29
C LEU A 387 -8.54 -23.37 -3.28
N ILE A 388 -8.54 -23.06 -2.00
CA ILE A 388 -8.82 -23.99 -0.92
C ILE A 388 -9.91 -23.36 -0.03
N LEU A 389 -10.92 -24.17 0.28
CA LEU A 389 -11.98 -23.92 1.24
C LEU A 389 -12.08 -25.20 2.07
N ASP A 390 -11.67 -25.13 3.33
CA ASP A 390 -11.64 -26.23 4.30
C ASP A 390 -12.66 -25.91 5.41
N ASP A 391 -13.19 -26.93 6.08
CA ASP A 391 -14.02 -26.77 7.29
C ASP A 391 -13.20 -26.19 8.46
N ARG A 392 -11.86 -26.32 8.39
CA ARG A 392 -10.93 -25.54 9.21
C ARG A 392 -10.78 -24.15 8.61
N PRO A 393 -10.77 -23.09 9.44
CA PRO A 393 -11.33 -21.80 9.05
C PRO A 393 -10.41 -21.03 8.08
N ALA A 394 -10.52 -21.26 6.77
CA ALA A 394 -9.91 -20.42 5.75
C ALA A 394 -10.52 -20.59 4.34
N LEU A 395 -10.81 -19.47 3.69
CA LEU A 395 -10.74 -19.34 2.23
C LEU A 395 -9.33 -18.85 1.88
N LEU A 396 -8.54 -19.64 1.17
CA LEU A 396 -7.14 -19.29 0.83
C LEU A 396 -6.75 -19.75 -0.58
N LEU A 397 -5.69 -19.17 -1.14
CA LEU A 397 -5.15 -19.60 -2.43
C LEU A 397 -4.23 -20.82 -2.27
N GLY A 398 -4.47 -21.84 -3.09
CA GLY A 398 -3.53 -22.94 -3.27
C GLY A 398 -2.26 -22.46 -3.97
N TRP A 399 -1.23 -23.31 -4.01
CA TRP A 399 0.09 -22.95 -4.56
C TRP A 399 0.03 -22.39 -5.99
N THR A 400 -0.76 -23.03 -6.86
CA THR A 400 -1.00 -22.60 -8.25
C THR A 400 -1.69 -21.24 -8.32
N GLY A 401 -2.61 -20.94 -7.39
CA GLY A 401 -3.26 -19.63 -7.30
C GLY A 401 -2.34 -18.52 -6.81
N LEU A 402 -1.47 -18.79 -5.82
CA LEU A 402 -0.47 -17.84 -5.34
C LEU A 402 0.58 -17.51 -6.40
N ALA A 403 1.05 -18.50 -7.17
CA ALA A 403 1.97 -18.28 -8.29
C ALA A 403 1.31 -17.44 -9.40
N GLY A 404 0.02 -17.72 -9.70
CA GLY A 404 -0.74 -16.99 -10.71
C GLY A 404 -0.99 -15.51 -10.42
N GLN A 405 -0.84 -15.03 -9.17
CA GLN A 405 -0.97 -13.59 -8.87
C GLN A 405 0.20 -12.75 -9.38
N HIS A 406 1.44 -13.27 -9.34
CA HIS A 406 2.60 -12.59 -9.91
C HIS A 406 2.52 -12.55 -11.44
N ALA A 407 2.14 -13.66 -12.09
CA ALA A 407 1.88 -13.68 -13.54
C ALA A 407 0.71 -12.77 -13.98
N ALA A 408 -0.28 -12.51 -13.11
CA ALA A 408 -1.39 -11.59 -13.42
C ALA A 408 -1.02 -10.09 -13.30
N SER A 409 0.18 -9.76 -12.80
CA SER A 409 0.66 -8.36 -12.71
C SER A 409 1.56 -7.94 -13.88
N SER A 410 1.96 -8.85 -14.77
CA SER A 410 2.71 -8.53 -16.01
C SER A 410 1.81 -8.17 -17.21
N THR A 411 0.55 -8.63 -17.25
CA THR A 411 -0.32 -8.54 -18.43
C THR A 411 -0.89 -7.13 -18.68
N GLY A 412 -0.03 -6.21 -19.13
CA GLY A 412 -0.33 -4.82 -19.47
C GLY A 412 -1.10 -4.60 -20.79
N ASP A 413 -2.18 -5.36 -20.99
CA ASP A 413 -3.10 -5.34 -22.14
C ASP A 413 -2.41 -5.47 -23.52
N THR A 414 -1.88 -6.67 -23.78
CA THR A 414 -1.19 -7.01 -25.03
C THR A 414 -1.91 -8.11 -25.82
N GLY A 415 -2.75 -7.67 -26.78
CA GLY A 415 -3.00 -8.44 -28.00
C GLY A 415 -4.29 -9.26 -28.07
N LYS A 416 -5.27 -8.75 -28.83
CA LYS A 416 -6.13 -9.58 -29.69
C LYS A 416 -6.21 -8.99 -31.09
N THR A 417 -5.15 -9.19 -31.87
CA THR A 417 -5.21 -9.11 -33.33
C THR A 417 -5.99 -10.30 -33.87
N ASN A 418 -7.16 -10.07 -34.45
CA ASN A 418 -7.84 -11.04 -35.31
C ASN A 418 -8.33 -10.32 -36.56
N GLN A 419 -8.03 -10.86 -37.73
CA GLN A 419 -8.58 -10.40 -39.00
C GLN A 419 -9.87 -11.17 -39.29
N SER A 420 -11.00 -10.47 -39.38
CA SER A 420 -12.20 -10.97 -40.08
C SER A 420 -13.08 -9.81 -40.51
N GLU A 421 -13.54 -9.91 -41.75
CA GLU A 421 -14.30 -8.98 -42.61
C GLU A 421 -15.41 -8.12 -41.98
N ALA A 422 -15.74 -7.02 -42.68
CA ALA A 422 -16.65 -5.99 -42.19
C ALA A 422 -18.13 -6.25 -42.51
N THR A 423 -19.01 -6.00 -41.54
CA THR A 423 -20.42 -5.62 -41.76
C THR A 423 -20.83 -4.59 -40.70
N LYS A 424 -21.76 -3.68 -41.05
CA LYS A 424 -22.20 -2.58 -40.16
C LYS A 424 -23.48 -2.95 -39.40
N GLY A 425 -23.51 -2.69 -38.10
CA GLY A 425 -24.70 -2.72 -37.24
C GLY A 425 -24.46 -1.90 -35.96
N PRO A 426 -25.39 -1.04 -35.51
CA PRO A 426 -25.15 -0.15 -34.37
C PRO A 426 -25.84 -0.63 -33.08
N HIS A 427 -25.11 -0.83 -31.97
CA HIS A 427 -25.70 -0.95 -30.63
C HIS A 427 -24.74 -0.54 -29.49
N ASN A 428 -25.34 0.12 -28.49
CA ASN A 428 -24.98 0.35 -27.08
C ASN A 428 -23.50 0.49 -26.63
N GLU A 429 -23.21 1.63 -26.01
CA GLU A 429 -22.03 1.84 -25.16
C GLU A 429 -22.28 1.29 -23.73
N ASP A 430 -21.93 0.03 -23.47
CA ASP A 430 -21.92 -0.51 -22.10
C ASP A 430 -20.62 -0.14 -21.35
N LEU A 431 -20.76 0.62 -20.27
CA LEU A 431 -19.65 1.14 -19.45
C LEU A 431 -18.99 0.05 -18.58
N GLN A 432 -18.04 -0.69 -19.14
CA GLN A 432 -17.24 -1.66 -18.38
C GLN A 432 -16.09 -0.97 -17.59
N PRO A 433 -15.98 -1.18 -16.26
CA PRO A 433 -14.88 -0.66 -15.47
C PRO A 433 -13.59 -1.48 -15.67
N LYS A 434 -12.52 -0.84 -16.15
CA LYS A 434 -11.16 -1.40 -16.12
C LYS A 434 -10.72 -1.59 -14.66
N MET A 435 -10.27 -2.80 -14.30
CA MET A 435 -9.68 -3.09 -12.98
C MET A 435 -8.16 -3.21 -13.10
N THR A 436 -7.42 -2.31 -12.44
CA THR A 436 -5.98 -2.44 -12.21
C THR A 436 -5.73 -3.29 -10.95
N VAL A 437 -4.74 -4.17 -10.97
CA VAL A 437 -4.38 -5.02 -9.82
C VAL A 437 -3.57 -4.18 -8.82
N MET A 438 -4.23 -3.69 -7.76
CA MET A 438 -3.60 -2.80 -6.79
C MET A 438 -2.50 -3.48 -5.97
N HIS A 439 -1.27 -2.99 -6.16
CA HIS A 439 -0.27 -2.94 -5.10
C HIS A 439 -0.53 -1.70 -4.20
N GLN A 440 0.43 -1.32 -3.34
CA GLN A 440 0.32 -0.07 -2.55
C GLN A 440 -0.07 1.11 -3.46
N PRO A 441 -0.98 2.00 -3.01
CA PRO A 441 -1.96 2.70 -3.85
C PRO A 441 -1.39 3.31 -5.14
N GLN A 442 -1.51 2.54 -6.23
CA GLN A 442 -1.09 2.96 -7.57
C GLN A 442 -2.01 4.06 -8.09
N VAL A 443 -1.49 5.28 -8.19
CA VAL A 443 -2.23 6.40 -8.76
C VAL A 443 -2.03 6.46 -10.28
N ALA A 444 -3.06 6.07 -11.02
CA ALA A 444 -3.15 6.21 -12.46
C ALA A 444 -4.44 6.97 -12.83
N GLY A 445 -4.29 8.14 -13.46
CA GLY A 445 -5.40 8.95 -13.97
C GLY A 445 -5.20 9.26 -15.45
N GLU A 446 -6.01 8.67 -16.32
CA GLU A 446 -6.02 8.99 -17.76
C GLU A 446 -6.75 10.32 -18.00
N ALA A 447 -6.00 11.41 -18.13
CA ALA A 447 -6.55 12.70 -18.57
C ALA A 447 -6.73 12.72 -20.10
N ARG A 448 -7.93 12.36 -20.59
CA ARG A 448 -8.31 12.57 -22.00
C ARG A 448 -8.52 14.07 -22.27
N ALA A 449 -7.56 14.72 -22.92
CA ALA A 449 -7.74 16.06 -23.47
C ALA A 449 -8.68 15.99 -24.69
N ALA A 450 -9.83 16.65 -24.62
CA ALA A 450 -10.72 16.79 -25.76
C ALA A 450 -10.24 17.94 -26.67
N SER A 451 -9.80 17.60 -27.88
CA SER A 451 -9.37 18.58 -28.87
C SER A 451 -10.57 19.25 -29.56
N GLN A 452 -10.91 20.46 -29.14
CA GLN A 452 -11.67 21.40 -29.98
C GLN A 452 -10.68 22.35 -30.64
N GLY A 453 -10.62 22.34 -31.98
CA GLY A 453 -9.73 23.20 -32.75
C GLY A 453 -10.36 24.58 -32.98
N ILE A 454 -9.56 25.63 -32.78
CA ILE A 454 -9.78 26.97 -33.36
C ILE A 454 -8.45 27.38 -34.01
N ASP A 455 -8.55 28.05 -35.15
CA ASP A 455 -7.47 28.22 -36.13
C ASP A 455 -6.73 29.58 -35.99
N GLY A 456 -5.51 29.65 -36.51
CA GLY A 456 -4.81 30.90 -36.86
C GLY A 456 -4.09 31.68 -35.74
N GLY A 457 -2.84 32.07 -36.01
CA GLY A 457 -2.11 33.08 -35.22
C GLY A 457 -0.59 32.87 -35.18
N ALA A 458 0.16 33.61 -36.01
CA ALA A 458 1.62 33.54 -36.02
C ALA A 458 2.28 34.52 -35.04
N GLY A 459 3.40 34.12 -34.41
CA GLY A 459 4.20 35.01 -33.57
C GLY A 459 5.48 34.35 -33.04
N ARG A 460 6.64 34.63 -33.67
CA ARG A 460 7.96 34.36 -33.08
C ARG A 460 8.32 35.49 -32.11
N ALA A 461 8.72 35.14 -30.89
CA ALA A 461 9.46 36.02 -30.00
C ALA A 461 10.45 35.20 -29.17
N GLU A 462 11.74 35.49 -29.28
CA GLU A 462 12.78 34.94 -28.43
C GLU A 462 13.00 35.86 -27.22
N SER A 463 13.20 35.30 -26.03
CA SER A 463 13.61 36.04 -24.82
C SER A 463 14.27 35.09 -23.81
N PRO A 464 15.14 35.59 -22.91
CA PRO A 464 16.38 34.87 -22.57
C PRO A 464 16.34 34.03 -21.29
N VAL A 465 17.34 33.15 -21.18
CA VAL A 465 17.64 32.34 -20.00
C VAL A 465 18.24 33.21 -18.87
N PRO A 466 17.71 33.18 -17.64
CA PRO A 466 18.33 33.84 -16.48
C PRO A 466 19.52 33.04 -15.91
N SER A 467 20.48 33.76 -15.34
CA SER A 467 21.76 33.20 -14.83
C SER A 467 21.70 32.76 -13.35
N PRO A 468 22.66 31.96 -12.84
CA PRO A 468 22.52 31.25 -11.56
C PRO A 468 22.85 32.12 -10.33
N ALA A 469 21.99 33.10 -10.03
CA ALA A 469 22.20 34.05 -8.92
C ALA A 469 21.06 34.09 -7.87
N SER A 470 20.00 33.28 -8.00
CA SER A 470 18.77 33.37 -7.20
C SER A 470 18.69 32.47 -5.95
N LEU A 471 19.77 31.78 -5.58
CA LEU A 471 19.79 30.82 -4.46
C LEU A 471 20.26 31.40 -3.11
N ALA A 472 20.58 32.71 -3.03
CA ALA A 472 21.23 33.31 -1.88
C ALA A 472 20.30 33.96 -0.84
N GLU A 473 19.07 34.35 -1.21
CA GLU A 473 18.22 35.21 -0.35
C GLU A 473 17.22 34.46 0.55
N THR A 474 17.07 33.13 0.41
CA THR A 474 16.18 32.33 1.29
C THR A 474 16.78 32.07 2.69
N HIS A 475 17.99 32.56 2.98
CA HIS A 475 18.76 32.22 4.19
C HIS A 475 18.75 33.29 5.31
N ARG A 476 17.84 34.28 5.25
CA ARG A 476 17.60 35.24 6.35
C ARG A 476 16.10 35.43 6.64
N LEU A 477 15.48 34.50 7.37
CA LEU A 477 14.21 34.76 8.08
C LEU A 477 13.86 33.70 9.16
N ILE A 478 14.86 33.15 9.84
CA ILE A 478 14.68 32.43 11.11
C ILE A 478 15.65 33.07 12.10
N GLY A 479 15.12 33.69 13.16
CA GLY A 479 15.91 34.37 14.18
C GLY A 479 16.57 33.38 15.15
N GLU A 480 17.73 33.76 15.68
CA GLU A 480 18.31 33.13 16.85
C GLU A 480 17.50 33.54 18.09
N ASP A 481 16.89 32.57 18.78
CA ASP A 481 16.43 32.72 20.16
C ASP A 481 16.45 31.34 20.84
N GLY A 482 17.32 31.17 21.83
CA GLY A 482 17.54 29.89 22.50
C GLY A 482 16.57 29.63 23.65
N TYR A 483 16.03 28.42 23.73
CA TYR A 483 15.24 27.95 24.88
C TYR A 483 15.80 26.63 25.43
N ASP A 484 16.50 26.73 26.56
CA ASP A 484 16.94 25.58 27.35
C ASP A 484 15.75 24.80 27.93
N LEU A 485 15.52 23.59 27.43
CA LEU A 485 14.50 22.67 27.97
C LEU A 485 15.13 21.66 28.93
N VAL A 486 15.41 22.13 30.15
CA VAL A 486 15.83 21.27 31.27
C VAL A 486 14.70 20.28 31.64
N PRO A 487 14.94 18.96 31.64
CA PRO A 487 13.89 17.97 31.88
C PRO A 487 13.41 17.98 33.34
N ARG A 488 12.11 18.25 33.55
CA ARG A 488 11.48 18.15 34.87
C ARG A 488 11.40 16.70 35.34
N ARG A 489 12.02 16.40 36.49
CA ARG A 489 11.97 15.09 37.15
C ARG A 489 10.54 14.69 37.52
N THR A 490 10.22 13.41 37.35
CA THR A 490 8.98 12.77 37.82
C THR A 490 8.82 12.88 39.34
N ARG A 491 7.61 13.21 39.79
CA ARG A 491 7.29 13.36 41.22
C ARG A 491 6.67 12.07 41.75
N LEU A 492 7.51 11.22 42.37
CA LEU A 492 7.04 10.00 43.05
C LEU A 492 6.10 10.34 44.21
N ALA A 493 4.90 9.78 44.20
CA ALA A 493 3.96 9.89 45.31
C ALA A 493 4.38 8.95 46.45
N ARG A 494 4.67 9.50 47.63
CA ARG A 494 4.77 8.74 48.89
C ARG A 494 3.47 8.93 49.66
N HIS A 495 2.70 7.86 49.85
CA HIS A 495 1.73 7.81 50.94
C HIS A 495 2.42 7.21 52.16
N SER A 496 2.59 8.03 53.21
CA SER A 496 2.97 7.58 54.54
C SER A 496 1.72 7.12 55.30
N ALA A 497 1.79 5.95 55.93
CA ALA A 497 0.83 5.57 56.96
C ALA A 497 1.08 6.41 58.22
N GLN A 498 0.01 6.72 58.96
CA GLN A 498 0.12 7.04 60.38
C GLN A 498 -1.14 6.60 61.13
N SER A 499 -0.97 6.33 62.42
CA SER A 499 -1.94 5.68 63.31
C SER A 499 -3.05 6.61 63.79
N GLY A 500 -4.25 6.05 63.91
CA GLY A 500 -5.40 6.58 64.66
C GLY A 500 -6.33 5.43 65.00
#